data_AF-Q0J9Y4-F1
#
_entry.id   AF-Q0J9Y4-F1
#
_cell.length_a   1.000
_cell.length_b   1.000
_cell.length_c   1.000
_cell.angle_alpha   90.00
_cell.angle_beta   90.00
_cell.angle_gamma   90.00
#
_symmetry.space_group_name_H-M   'P 1'
#
loop_
_entity.id
_entity.type
_entity.pdbx_description
1 polymer ?
#
loop_
_entity_poly.entity_id
_entity_poly.type
_entity_poly.pdbx_seq_one_letter_code
_entity_poly.pdbx_strand_id
1 'polypeptide(L)'
;IAEWLQETALEQLSRISKYLYVLVEDMKLLKGNVPLLTSVLNVIASTMRLSMKRKIYQPHFSLSLHGIHKLCRTIGGISRSIEVKLAMQLGIDVILMNGPLPVLSEMDKSMTATVVSWATSNIFWLCDEQRSVLKMPHEEPLKNECLLSKMLRWLVASIILGKISCISHEKCGDLTRDANNFGSLESFLNYTYDEKVETVGSHSADEALAIIILYLQKHLKMNRDFLPSVVAALCLLLLDRSNKQVIRNFIGDYGQIEMLCSQIQCPAEANPAWRWHYYQPWKDPAMHRNEAEHLEEEQACQSLLVMFSNSFSAGLSGFPVLSLGDVEKSGLFQWERHSILK
;
A
#
# COMPACT_ATOMS: atom_id res chain seq x y z
N ILE A 1 26.80 19.52 -6.65
CA ILE A 1 26.33 18.54 -7.67
C ILE A 1 24.87 18.15 -7.44
N ALA A 2 24.46 17.68 -6.25
CA ALA A 2 23.07 17.30 -5.99
C ALA A 2 22.07 18.45 -6.21
N GLU A 3 22.34 19.64 -5.66
CA GLU A 3 21.53 20.84 -5.89
C GLU A 3 21.47 21.24 -7.37
N TRP A 4 22.62 21.26 -8.04
CA TRP A 4 22.70 21.52 -9.48
C TRP A 4 21.86 20.51 -10.31
N LEU A 5 21.97 19.21 -10.02
CA LEU A 5 21.16 18.17 -10.68
C LEU A 5 19.66 18.34 -10.40
N GLN A 6 19.31 18.78 -9.19
CA GLN A 6 17.94 19.03 -8.77
C GLN A 6 17.33 20.22 -9.53
N GLU A 7 18.08 21.32 -9.66
CA GLU A 7 17.60 22.58 -10.26
C GLU A 7 17.70 22.65 -11.78
N THR A 8 18.80 22.16 -12.38
CA THR A 8 19.15 22.48 -13.78
C THR A 8 19.25 21.28 -14.71
N ALA A 9 19.27 20.04 -14.18
CA ALA A 9 19.65 18.87 -14.99
C ALA A 9 18.49 17.91 -15.29
N LEU A 10 17.32 18.42 -15.68
CA LEU A 10 16.16 17.57 -16.02
C LEU A 10 16.41 16.70 -17.26
N GLU A 11 17.04 17.26 -18.29
CA GLU A 11 17.41 16.53 -19.51
C GLU A 11 18.48 15.47 -19.24
N GLN A 12 19.43 15.73 -18.34
CA GLN A 12 20.48 14.79 -17.99
C GLN A 12 19.92 13.66 -17.13
N LEU A 13 19.05 13.95 -16.14
CA LEU A 13 18.39 12.90 -15.37
C LEU A 13 17.45 12.07 -16.24
N SER A 14 16.72 12.67 -17.19
CA SER A 14 15.88 11.90 -18.13
C SER A 14 16.72 11.06 -19.09
N ARG A 15 17.85 11.57 -19.60
CA ARG A 15 18.81 10.76 -20.39
C ARG A 15 19.37 9.60 -19.57
N ILE A 16 19.80 9.83 -18.33
CA ILE A 16 20.27 8.78 -17.42
C ILE A 16 19.15 7.77 -17.16
N SER A 17 17.92 8.23 -16.92
CA SER A 17 16.76 7.37 -16.69
C SER A 17 16.51 6.41 -17.84
N LYS A 18 16.70 6.86 -19.09
CA LYS A 18 16.58 6.01 -20.28
C LYS A 18 17.63 4.89 -20.27
N TYR A 19 18.88 5.19 -19.90
CA TYR A 19 19.93 4.16 -19.79
C TYR A 19 19.69 3.22 -18.62
N LEU A 20 19.22 3.74 -17.48
CA LEU A 20 18.82 2.92 -16.33
C LEU A 20 17.66 2.00 -16.69
N TYR A 21 16.69 2.49 -17.46
CA TYR A 21 15.58 1.70 -17.97
C TYR A 21 16.06 0.57 -18.87
N VAL A 22 16.93 0.85 -19.85
CA VAL A 22 17.54 -0.18 -20.70
C VAL A 22 18.28 -1.23 -19.87
N LEU A 23 18.99 -0.80 -18.83
CA LEU A 23 19.73 -1.69 -17.94
C LEU A 23 18.80 -2.54 -17.05
N VAL A 24 17.65 -1.99 -16.65
CA VAL A 24 16.56 -2.70 -15.97
C VAL A 24 15.86 -3.66 -16.95
N GLU A 25 15.82 -3.37 -18.24
CA GLU A 25 15.28 -4.29 -19.24
C GLU A 25 16.25 -5.41 -19.63
N ASP A 26 17.56 -5.19 -19.59
CA ASP A 26 18.57 -6.22 -19.86
C ASP A 26 19.24 -6.76 -18.57
N MET A 27 18.42 -7.10 -17.58
CA MET A 27 18.88 -7.59 -16.27
C MET A 27 19.64 -8.92 -16.30
N LYS A 28 19.73 -9.60 -17.45
CA LYS A 28 20.48 -10.87 -17.56
C LYS A 28 21.93 -10.71 -17.12
N LEU A 29 22.52 -9.53 -17.35
CA LEU A 29 23.88 -9.18 -16.94
C LEU A 29 24.06 -9.00 -15.42
N LEU A 30 22.99 -8.66 -14.71
CA LEU A 30 23.03 -8.42 -13.27
C LEU A 30 22.89 -9.70 -12.45
N LYS A 31 22.28 -10.74 -13.04
CA LYS A 31 21.99 -11.99 -12.34
C LYS A 31 23.29 -12.67 -11.89
N GLY A 32 23.48 -12.76 -10.58
CA GLY A 32 24.66 -13.37 -9.95
C GLY A 32 25.82 -12.40 -9.70
N ASN A 33 25.84 -11.20 -10.30
CA ASN A 33 26.86 -10.18 -10.02
C ASN A 33 26.35 -9.17 -8.98
N VAL A 34 26.46 -9.55 -7.70
CA VAL A 34 25.96 -8.76 -6.56
C VAL A 34 26.57 -7.35 -6.51
N PRO A 35 27.89 -7.13 -6.72
CA PRO A 35 28.46 -5.79 -6.75
C PRO A 35 27.84 -4.89 -7.83
N LEU A 36 27.73 -5.39 -9.07
CA LEU A 36 27.16 -4.62 -10.18
C LEU A 36 25.68 -4.29 -9.93
N LEU A 37 24.90 -5.28 -9.48
CA LEU A 37 23.50 -5.08 -9.10
C LEU A 37 23.36 -3.99 -8.02
N THR A 38 24.21 -4.04 -7.00
CA THR A 38 24.22 -3.05 -5.91
C THR A 38 24.55 -1.65 -6.43
N SER A 39 25.56 -1.52 -7.29
CA SER A 39 25.91 -0.23 -7.91
C SER A 39 24.75 0.33 -8.74
N VAL A 40 24.11 -0.50 -9.55
CA VAL A 40 22.95 -0.11 -10.37
C VAL A 40 21.79 0.35 -9.50
N LEU A 41 21.43 -0.44 -8.49
CA LEU A 41 20.37 -0.11 -7.55
C LEU A 41 20.65 1.19 -6.80
N ASN A 42 21.90 1.43 -6.41
CA ASN A 42 22.30 2.66 -5.75
C ASN A 42 22.15 3.89 -6.66
N VAL A 43 22.47 3.75 -7.95
CA VAL A 43 22.25 4.81 -8.95
C VAL A 43 20.74 5.07 -9.10
N ILE A 44 19.92 4.02 -9.29
CA ILE A 44 18.46 4.14 -9.41
C ILE A 44 17.87 4.82 -8.18
N ALA A 45 18.17 4.33 -6.97
CA ALA A 45 17.67 4.88 -5.71
C ALA A 45 18.11 6.35 -5.53
N SER A 46 19.36 6.66 -5.86
CA SER A 46 19.86 8.04 -5.80
C SER A 46 19.16 8.97 -6.79
N THR A 47 18.93 8.52 -8.02
CA THR A 47 18.18 9.25 -9.05
C THR A 47 16.73 9.47 -8.61
N MET A 48 16.07 8.45 -8.07
CA MET A 48 14.71 8.56 -7.54
C MET A 48 14.65 9.58 -6.40
N ARG A 49 15.52 9.45 -5.40
CA ARG A 49 15.62 10.38 -4.26
C ARG A 49 15.86 11.83 -4.69
N LEU A 50 16.69 12.06 -5.70
CA LEU A 50 16.90 13.40 -6.25
C LEU A 50 15.65 13.91 -6.99
N SER A 51 14.99 13.05 -7.76
CA SER A 51 13.78 13.42 -8.50
C SER A 51 12.58 13.71 -7.59
N MET A 52 12.46 13.04 -6.44
CA MET A 52 11.38 13.27 -5.47
C MET A 52 11.47 14.61 -4.74
N LYS A 53 12.67 15.21 -4.65
CA LYS A 53 12.86 16.55 -4.04
C LYS A 53 12.48 17.71 -4.99
N ARG A 54 12.01 17.39 -6.20
CA ARG A 54 11.65 18.39 -7.20
C ARG A 54 10.28 19.01 -6.92
N LYS A 55 9.98 20.10 -7.63
CA LYS A 55 8.68 20.78 -7.53
C LYS A 55 7.57 19.86 -8.04
N ILE A 56 6.35 20.04 -7.52
CA ILE A 56 5.16 19.22 -7.80
C ILE A 56 4.86 19.09 -9.31
N TYR A 57 5.12 20.12 -10.10
CA TYR A 57 4.84 20.14 -11.54
C TYR A 57 5.92 19.48 -12.40
N GLN A 58 7.02 19.00 -11.80
CA GLN A 58 8.13 18.40 -12.55
C GLN A 58 7.99 16.88 -12.58
N PRO A 59 8.26 16.23 -13.73
CA PRO A 59 8.20 14.78 -13.83
C PRO A 59 9.21 14.12 -12.89
N HIS A 60 8.73 13.13 -12.13
CA HIS A 60 9.52 12.32 -11.22
C HIS A 60 10.03 11.08 -11.98
N PHE A 61 11.22 10.60 -11.66
CA PHE A 61 11.70 9.36 -12.24
C PHE A 61 11.00 8.17 -11.56
N SER A 62 10.19 7.46 -12.33
CA SER A 62 9.48 6.25 -11.91
C SER A 62 9.82 5.08 -12.84
N LEU A 63 9.54 3.86 -12.38
CA LEU A 63 9.64 2.63 -13.17
C LEU A 63 8.21 2.12 -13.38
N SER A 64 7.96 1.48 -14.51
CA SER A 64 6.68 0.79 -14.69
C SER A 64 6.56 -0.40 -13.73
N LEU A 65 5.34 -0.86 -13.51
CA LEU A 65 5.07 -2.05 -12.68
C LEU A 65 5.84 -3.26 -13.23
N HIS A 66 5.91 -3.40 -14.56
CA HIS A 66 6.71 -4.42 -15.22
C HIS A 66 8.20 -4.30 -14.89
N GLY A 67 8.76 -3.08 -14.92
CA GLY A 67 10.15 -2.82 -14.55
C GLY A 67 10.45 -3.17 -13.09
N ILE A 68 9.56 -2.81 -12.17
CA ILE A 68 9.67 -3.18 -10.75
C ILE A 68 9.59 -4.70 -10.56
N HIS A 69 8.62 -5.35 -11.20
CA HIS A 69 8.45 -6.80 -11.13
C HIS A 69 9.69 -7.54 -11.65
N LYS A 70 10.27 -7.09 -12.77
CA LYS A 70 11.50 -7.63 -13.33
C LYS A 70 12.70 -7.41 -12.41
N LEU A 71 12.78 -6.26 -11.74
CA LEU A 71 13.79 -5.97 -10.73
C LEU A 71 13.70 -6.96 -9.57
N CYS A 72 12.50 -7.15 -9.01
CA CYS A 72 12.27 -8.08 -7.92
C CYS A 72 12.67 -9.52 -8.31
N ARG A 73 12.31 -9.98 -9.52
CA ARG A 73 12.70 -11.31 -10.01
C ARG A 73 14.20 -11.48 -10.18
N THR A 74 14.91 -10.42 -10.56
CA THR A 74 16.36 -10.46 -10.75
C THR A 74 17.08 -10.56 -9.42
N ILE A 75 16.66 -9.75 -8.43
CA ILE A 75 17.22 -9.78 -7.08
C ILE A 75 16.83 -11.09 -6.37
N GLY A 76 15.59 -11.54 -6.52
CA GLY A 76 15.06 -12.77 -5.91
C GLY A 76 15.70 -14.06 -6.43
N GLY A 77 16.44 -14.02 -7.55
CA GLY A 77 17.25 -15.14 -8.01
C GLY A 77 18.55 -15.34 -7.23
N ILE A 78 18.85 -14.48 -6.26
CA ILE A 78 20.08 -14.50 -5.47
C ILE A 78 19.77 -15.05 -4.08
N SER A 79 20.58 -16.01 -3.61
CA SER A 79 20.46 -16.54 -2.25
C SER A 79 20.63 -15.44 -1.20
N ARG A 80 19.85 -15.50 -0.13
CA ARG A 80 19.99 -14.58 1.00
C ARG A 80 21.36 -14.78 1.66
N SER A 81 22.19 -13.75 1.62
CA SER A 81 23.49 -13.71 2.27
C SER A 81 23.81 -12.28 2.68
N ILE A 82 24.86 -12.10 3.47
CA ILE A 82 25.27 -10.78 3.99
C ILE A 82 25.62 -9.83 2.85
N GLU A 83 26.26 -10.33 1.79
CA GLU A 83 26.71 -9.57 0.62
C GLU A 83 25.55 -8.95 -0.15
N VAL A 84 24.35 -9.54 -0.07
CA VAL A 84 23.16 -9.12 -0.82
C VAL A 84 22.26 -8.19 -0.01
N LYS A 85 22.49 -8.04 1.31
CA LYS A 85 21.66 -7.21 2.21
C LYS A 85 21.45 -5.79 1.69
N LEU A 86 22.53 -5.14 1.25
CA LEU A 86 22.45 -3.78 0.72
C LEU A 86 21.64 -3.71 -0.57
N ALA A 87 21.83 -4.66 -1.49
CA ALA A 87 21.03 -4.76 -2.70
C ALA A 87 19.54 -4.97 -2.38
N MET A 88 19.21 -5.81 -1.40
CA MET A 88 17.82 -6.03 -0.96
C MET A 88 17.20 -4.75 -0.42
N GLN A 89 17.92 -4.03 0.47
CA GLN A 89 17.45 -2.76 1.02
C GLN A 89 17.23 -1.71 -0.08
N LEU A 90 18.19 -1.55 -0.98
CA LEU A 90 18.06 -0.63 -2.11
C LEU A 90 16.91 -1.03 -3.04
N GLY A 91 16.68 -2.32 -3.27
CA GLY A 91 15.55 -2.81 -4.05
C GLY A 91 14.21 -2.44 -3.43
N ILE A 92 14.06 -2.61 -2.12
CA ILE A 92 12.87 -2.18 -1.36
C ILE A 92 12.70 -0.66 -1.46
N ASP A 93 13.78 0.10 -1.29
CA ASP A 93 13.74 1.56 -1.40
C ASP A 93 13.31 2.01 -2.81
N VAL A 94 13.80 1.37 -3.87
CA VAL A 94 13.41 1.66 -5.25
C VAL A 94 11.91 1.42 -5.48
N ILE A 95 11.34 0.36 -4.91
CA ILE A 95 9.89 0.10 -4.98
C ILE A 95 9.12 1.25 -4.30
N LEU A 96 9.48 1.56 -3.06
CA LEU A 96 8.76 2.54 -2.25
C LEU A 96 8.97 3.98 -2.73
N MET A 97 10.13 4.32 -3.30
CA MET A 97 10.41 5.64 -3.88
C MET A 97 9.71 5.85 -5.22
N ASN A 98 9.36 4.78 -5.94
CA ASN A 98 8.58 4.87 -7.17
C ASN A 98 7.22 5.53 -6.96
N GLY A 99 6.66 5.36 -5.77
CA GLY A 99 5.26 5.65 -5.49
C GLY A 99 4.34 4.52 -5.94
N PRO A 100 3.10 4.50 -5.43
CA PRO A 100 2.11 3.48 -5.74
C PRO A 100 1.78 3.52 -7.22
N LEU A 101 1.72 2.35 -7.84
CA LEU A 101 1.38 2.21 -9.25
C LEU A 101 -0.07 1.73 -9.36
N PRO A 102 -0.94 2.43 -10.11
CA PRO A 102 -2.33 2.02 -10.27
C PRO A 102 -2.43 0.57 -10.77
N VAL A 103 -3.19 -0.27 -10.06
CA VAL A 103 -3.45 -1.66 -10.43
C VAL A 103 -4.68 -1.71 -11.33
N LEU A 104 -4.49 -1.81 -12.65
CA LEU A 104 -5.57 -1.63 -13.63
C LEU A 104 -6.15 -2.95 -14.16
N SER A 105 -5.35 -4.01 -14.17
CA SER A 105 -5.71 -5.31 -14.77
C SER A 105 -5.42 -6.48 -13.83
N GLU A 106 -5.97 -7.66 -14.15
CA GLU A 106 -5.63 -8.91 -13.46
C GLU A 106 -4.13 -9.24 -13.52
N MET A 107 -3.48 -8.88 -14.62
CA MET A 107 -2.03 -9.03 -14.75
C MET A 107 -1.28 -8.12 -13.78
N ASP A 108 -1.74 -6.88 -13.64
CA ASP A 108 -1.18 -5.93 -12.67
C ASP A 108 -1.39 -6.42 -11.24
N LYS A 109 -2.56 -6.97 -10.92
CA LYS A 109 -2.82 -7.56 -9.60
C LYS A 109 -1.84 -8.69 -9.29
N SER A 110 -1.62 -9.62 -10.22
CA SER A 110 -0.67 -10.72 -10.06
C SER A 110 0.79 -10.25 -9.94
N MET A 111 1.21 -9.28 -10.75
CA MET A 111 2.53 -8.67 -10.64
C MET A 111 2.71 -7.93 -9.31
N THR A 112 1.70 -7.19 -8.88
CA THR A 112 1.69 -6.45 -7.61
C THR A 112 1.79 -7.40 -6.44
N ALA A 113 1.02 -8.49 -6.44
CA ALA A 113 1.11 -9.53 -5.39
C ALA A 113 2.52 -10.10 -5.31
N THR A 114 3.13 -10.42 -6.46
CA THR A 114 4.52 -10.94 -6.51
C THR A 114 5.54 -9.93 -5.97
N VAL A 115 5.45 -8.66 -6.38
CA VAL A 115 6.33 -7.58 -5.91
C VAL A 115 6.20 -7.39 -4.41
N VAL A 116 4.97 -7.31 -3.89
CA VAL A 116 4.73 -7.09 -2.46
C VAL A 116 5.17 -8.31 -1.65
N SER A 117 4.82 -9.52 -2.05
CA SER A 117 5.29 -10.73 -1.36
C SER A 117 6.80 -10.80 -1.28
N TRP A 118 7.50 -10.45 -2.36
CA TRP A 118 8.96 -10.35 -2.36
C TRP A 118 9.45 -9.27 -1.39
N ALA A 119 8.91 -8.05 -1.47
CA ALA A 119 9.32 -6.93 -0.63
C ALA A 119 9.09 -7.24 0.86
N THR A 120 7.87 -7.66 1.22
CA THR A 120 7.48 -8.02 2.59
C THR A 120 8.39 -9.12 3.16
N SER A 121 8.63 -10.19 2.40
CA SER A 121 9.51 -11.29 2.84
C SER A 121 10.93 -10.83 3.12
N ASN A 122 11.46 -9.91 2.31
CA ASN A 122 12.81 -9.38 2.49
C ASN A 122 12.87 -8.31 3.59
N ILE A 123 11.81 -7.51 3.80
CA ILE A 123 11.72 -6.61 4.94
C ILE A 123 11.78 -7.41 6.25
N PHE A 124 11.01 -8.50 6.37
CA PHE A 124 11.07 -9.36 7.56
C PHE A 124 12.45 -9.97 7.78
N TRP A 125 13.07 -10.50 6.72
CA TRP A 125 14.42 -11.06 6.81
C TRP A 125 15.46 -10.00 7.27
N LEU A 126 15.40 -8.79 6.73
CA LEU A 126 16.29 -7.69 7.13
C LEU A 126 16.07 -7.29 8.61
N CYS A 127 14.83 -7.28 9.08
CA CYS A 127 14.49 -6.93 10.46
C CYS A 127 14.90 -8.02 11.48
N ASP A 128 14.76 -9.30 11.13
CA ASP A 128 15.11 -10.42 12.02
C ASP A 128 16.63 -10.47 12.27
N GLU A 129 17.42 -10.26 11.21
CA GLU A 129 18.88 -10.12 11.29
C GLU A 129 19.34 -8.89 12.09
N GLN A 130 18.63 -7.77 12.02
CA GLN A 130 18.96 -6.62 12.87
C GLN A 130 18.75 -6.91 14.35
N ARG A 131 17.74 -7.72 14.71
CA ARG A 131 17.53 -8.14 16.11
C ARG A 131 18.61 -9.10 16.60
N SER A 132 19.20 -9.92 15.73
CA SER A 132 20.31 -10.81 16.12
C SER A 132 21.64 -10.08 16.24
N VAL A 133 21.85 -9.00 15.48
CA VAL A 133 23.12 -8.23 15.45
C VAL A 133 23.14 -7.06 16.45
N LEU A 134 22.01 -6.41 16.72
CA LEU A 134 21.95 -5.18 17.52
C LEU A 134 21.50 -5.43 18.97
N LYS A 135 22.44 -5.91 19.79
CA LYS A 135 22.52 -5.51 21.20
C LYS A 135 23.31 -4.19 21.28
N MET A 136 22.72 -3.07 20.89
CA MET A 136 23.26 -1.71 21.16
C MET A 136 22.13 -0.66 21.23
N PRO A 137 22.29 0.42 22.01
CA PRO A 137 21.18 1.23 22.50
C PRO A 137 20.82 2.42 21.60
N HIS A 138 19.50 2.64 21.50
CA HIS A 138 18.80 3.92 21.37
C HIS A 138 19.52 5.09 20.67
N GLU A 139 19.36 5.20 19.35
CA GLU A 139 19.35 6.49 18.66
C GLU A 139 17.90 6.96 18.46
N GLU A 140 17.69 8.26 18.61
CA GLU A 140 16.41 8.98 18.64
C GLU A 140 15.41 8.55 17.54
N PRO A 141 14.10 8.49 17.85
CA PRO A 141 13.09 8.20 16.85
C PRO A 141 12.90 9.45 15.99
N LEU A 142 13.67 9.56 14.92
CA LEU A 142 13.12 10.15 13.70
C LEU A 142 11.75 9.49 13.53
N LYS A 143 10.69 10.29 13.47
CA LYS A 143 9.28 9.91 13.20
C LYS A 143 9.14 9.28 11.79
N ASN A 144 10.03 8.37 11.44
CA ASN A 144 10.11 7.67 10.19
C ASN A 144 9.20 6.46 10.29
N GLU A 145 8.19 6.45 9.44
CA GLU A 145 7.40 5.26 9.14
C GLU A 145 8.32 4.06 8.85
N CYS A 146 8.02 2.90 9.44
CA CYS A 146 8.80 1.67 9.18
C CYS A 146 8.55 1.15 7.76
N LEU A 147 9.47 0.34 7.23
CA LEU A 147 9.36 -0.20 5.86
C LEU A 147 8.08 -1.02 5.64
N LEU A 148 7.61 -1.77 6.65
CA LEU A 148 6.35 -2.51 6.55
C LEU A 148 5.14 -1.59 6.40
N SER A 149 5.12 -0.47 7.13
CA SER A 149 4.04 0.52 7.04
C SER A 149 4.06 1.21 5.68
N LYS A 150 5.24 1.59 5.20
CA LYS A 150 5.39 2.12 3.83
C LYS A 150 4.90 1.12 2.79
N MET A 151 5.22 -0.16 2.94
CA MET A 151 4.79 -1.20 2.01
C MET A 151 3.27 -1.36 2.00
N LEU A 152 2.63 -1.33 3.18
CA LEU A 152 1.18 -1.38 3.29
C LEU A 152 0.54 -0.15 2.62
N ARG A 153 1.01 1.05 2.94
CA ARG A 153 0.52 2.30 2.35
C ARG A 153 0.69 2.33 0.84
N TRP A 154 1.84 1.85 0.34
CA TRP A 154 2.13 1.73 -1.08
C TRP A 154 1.15 0.78 -1.78
N LEU A 155 0.88 -0.38 -1.18
CA LEU A 155 -0.04 -1.37 -1.73
C LEU A 155 -1.49 -0.85 -1.76
N VAL A 156 -1.95 -0.35 -0.62
CA VAL A 156 -3.32 0.19 -0.46
C VAL A 156 -3.58 1.31 -1.46
N ALA A 157 -2.65 2.26 -1.58
CA ALA A 157 -2.78 3.34 -2.54
C ALA A 157 -2.76 2.85 -3.99
N SER A 158 -1.95 1.84 -4.31
CA SER A 158 -1.90 1.24 -5.65
C SER A 158 -3.25 0.66 -6.09
N ILE A 159 -3.96 0.01 -5.16
CA ILE A 159 -5.30 -0.55 -5.40
C ILE A 159 -6.34 0.55 -5.58
N ILE A 160 -6.37 1.53 -4.68
CA ILE A 160 -7.35 2.62 -4.72
C ILE A 160 -7.16 3.46 -5.99
N LEU A 161 -5.93 3.85 -6.30
CA LEU A 161 -5.62 4.60 -7.53
C LEU A 161 -5.94 3.81 -8.80
N GLY A 162 -5.75 2.48 -8.77
CA GLY A 162 -6.15 1.58 -9.85
C GLY A 162 -7.65 1.68 -10.12
N LYS A 163 -8.47 1.55 -9.07
CA LYS A 163 -9.93 1.64 -9.18
C LYS A 163 -10.41 3.02 -9.61
N ILE A 164 -9.81 4.10 -9.11
CA ILE A 164 -10.14 5.47 -9.54
C ILE A 164 -9.79 5.68 -11.02
N SER A 165 -8.67 5.13 -11.49
CA SER A 165 -8.22 5.30 -12.88
C SER A 165 -9.12 4.58 -13.89
N CYS A 166 -9.87 3.57 -13.46
CA CYS A 166 -10.83 2.88 -14.32
C CYS A 166 -12.11 3.70 -14.55
N ILE A 167 -12.39 4.69 -13.69
CA ILE A 167 -13.60 5.51 -13.76
C ILE A 167 -13.58 6.33 -15.05
N SER A 168 -14.58 6.15 -15.91
CA SER A 168 -14.75 6.87 -17.17
C SER A 168 -14.67 8.39 -17.00
N HIS A 169 -14.15 9.07 -18.03
CA HIS A 169 -14.01 10.53 -18.05
C HIS A 169 -15.34 11.27 -17.83
N GLU A 170 -16.46 10.70 -18.27
CA GLU A 170 -17.80 11.28 -18.09
C GLU A 170 -18.17 11.37 -16.60
N LYS A 171 -17.91 10.30 -15.85
CA LYS A 171 -18.02 10.25 -14.39
C LYS A 171 -16.93 11.07 -13.69
N CYS A 172 -15.70 11.10 -14.22
CA CYS A 172 -14.61 11.89 -13.66
C CYS A 172 -14.91 13.41 -13.62
N GLY A 173 -15.74 13.91 -14.53
CA GLY A 173 -16.28 15.27 -14.44
C GLY A 173 -17.02 15.54 -13.12
N ASP A 174 -17.81 14.57 -12.64
CA ASP A 174 -18.48 14.65 -11.33
C ASP A 174 -17.47 14.50 -10.18
N LEU A 175 -16.48 13.60 -10.28
CA LEU A 175 -15.39 13.50 -9.28
C LEU A 175 -14.65 14.82 -9.05
N THR A 176 -14.37 15.57 -10.12
CA THR A 176 -13.61 16.82 -10.03
C THR A 176 -14.45 18.00 -9.57
N ARG A 177 -15.75 18.02 -9.91
CA ARG A 177 -16.70 19.03 -9.42
C ARG A 177 -17.08 18.80 -7.96
N ASP A 178 -17.13 17.54 -7.56
CA ASP A 178 -17.61 17.06 -6.27
C ASP A 178 -16.49 16.37 -5.47
N ALA A 179 -15.22 16.77 -5.64
CA ALA A 179 -14.04 16.11 -5.03
C ALA A 179 -14.07 16.02 -3.48
N ASN A 180 -14.98 16.78 -2.84
CA ASN A 180 -15.27 16.73 -1.41
C ASN A 180 -16.46 15.82 -1.02
N ASN A 181 -17.13 15.11 -1.94
CA ASN A 181 -18.47 14.54 -1.71
C ASN A 181 -18.55 13.04 -1.47
N PHE A 182 -17.48 12.25 -1.56
CA PHE A 182 -17.55 10.92 -0.95
C PHE A 182 -17.47 11.10 0.57
N GLY A 183 -18.54 11.60 1.19
CA GLY A 183 -18.55 11.83 2.64
C GLY A 183 -18.23 10.55 3.42
N SER A 184 -18.56 9.39 2.83
CA SER A 184 -18.29 8.06 3.38
C SER A 184 -17.62 7.12 2.37
N LEU A 185 -16.96 6.09 2.88
CA LEU A 185 -16.43 4.97 2.11
C LEU A 185 -17.54 4.24 1.34
N GLU A 186 -18.73 4.10 1.91
CA GLU A 186 -19.90 3.53 1.23
C GLU A 186 -20.21 4.27 -0.08
N SER A 187 -20.27 5.60 -0.04
CA SER A 187 -20.54 6.41 -1.23
C SER A 187 -19.46 6.26 -2.32
N PHE A 188 -18.20 6.16 -1.89
CA PHE A 188 -17.06 5.88 -2.78
C PHE A 188 -17.15 4.49 -3.42
N LEU A 189 -17.51 3.46 -2.63
CA LEU A 189 -17.66 2.10 -3.12
C LEU A 189 -18.82 1.98 -4.11
N ASN A 190 -19.99 2.55 -3.80
CA ASN A 190 -21.13 2.55 -4.71
C ASN A 190 -20.80 3.21 -6.05
N TYR A 191 -20.05 4.32 -6.01
CA TYR A 191 -19.62 5.00 -7.21
C TYR A 191 -18.66 4.17 -8.09
N THR A 192 -17.73 3.46 -7.45
CA THR A 192 -16.74 2.61 -8.15
C THR A 192 -17.33 1.30 -8.68
N TYR A 193 -18.40 0.75 -8.07
CA TYR A 193 -19.03 -0.50 -8.53
C TYR A 193 -20.02 -0.36 -9.68
N ASP A 194 -20.49 0.85 -9.97
CA ASP A 194 -21.46 1.06 -11.06
C ASP A 194 -20.86 0.87 -12.46
N GLU A 195 -19.53 0.83 -12.60
CA GLU A 195 -18.86 0.50 -13.86
C GLU A 195 -18.71 -1.01 -14.01
N LYS A 196 -19.61 -1.59 -14.81
CA LYS A 196 -19.56 -2.98 -15.26
C LYS A 196 -18.39 -3.19 -16.22
N VAL A 197 -17.20 -3.44 -15.69
CA VAL A 197 -16.22 -4.22 -16.46
C VAL A 197 -16.38 -5.66 -15.99
N GLU A 198 -17.11 -6.47 -16.76
CA GLU A 198 -17.10 -7.93 -16.59
C GLU A 198 -15.69 -8.45 -16.95
N THR A 199 -14.74 -8.36 -16.02
CA THR A 199 -13.51 -9.12 -16.13
C THR A 199 -13.81 -10.56 -15.75
N VAL A 200 -13.85 -11.45 -16.74
CA VAL A 200 -13.90 -12.92 -16.58
C VAL A 200 -12.54 -13.45 -16.09
N GLY A 201 -11.96 -12.78 -15.09
CA GLY A 201 -10.63 -13.07 -14.54
C GLY A 201 -10.70 -14.01 -13.35
N SER A 202 -9.60 -14.72 -13.09
CA SER A 202 -9.42 -15.46 -11.84
C SER A 202 -9.23 -14.47 -10.69
N HIS A 203 -10.19 -14.41 -9.76
CA HIS A 203 -10.11 -13.56 -8.56
C HIS A 203 -9.05 -14.00 -7.53
N SER A 204 -8.24 -15.02 -7.84
CA SER A 204 -7.14 -15.48 -6.98
C SER A 204 -6.11 -14.38 -6.66
N ALA A 205 -5.94 -13.41 -7.57
CA ALA A 205 -5.03 -12.30 -7.34
C ALA A 205 -5.60 -11.30 -6.31
N ASP A 206 -6.92 -11.08 -6.30
CA ASP A 206 -7.59 -10.23 -5.31
C ASP A 206 -7.47 -10.83 -3.91
N GLU A 207 -7.72 -12.13 -3.78
CA GLU A 207 -7.54 -12.87 -2.53
C GLU A 207 -6.10 -12.79 -2.03
N ALA A 208 -5.11 -12.98 -2.92
CA ALA A 208 -3.71 -12.88 -2.56
C ALA A 208 -3.34 -11.48 -2.04
N LEU A 209 -3.80 -10.41 -2.72
CA LEU A 209 -3.56 -9.04 -2.28
C LEU A 209 -4.24 -8.76 -0.93
N ALA A 210 -5.50 -9.19 -0.76
CA ALA A 210 -6.23 -9.01 0.49
C ALA A 210 -5.56 -9.74 1.67
N ILE A 211 -5.08 -10.97 1.45
CA ILE A 211 -4.30 -11.73 2.42
C ILE A 211 -3.03 -10.98 2.81
N ILE A 212 -2.30 -10.42 1.84
CA ILE A 212 -1.08 -9.65 2.11
C ILE A 212 -1.40 -8.38 2.90
N ILE A 213 -2.48 -7.66 2.57
CA ILE A 213 -2.94 -6.47 3.32
C ILE A 213 -3.23 -6.84 4.77
N LEU A 214 -4.05 -7.86 5.01
CA LEU A 214 -4.42 -8.31 6.35
C LEU A 214 -3.19 -8.76 7.14
N TYR A 215 -2.27 -9.48 6.50
CA TYR A 215 -1.02 -9.90 7.10
C TYR A 215 -0.15 -8.70 7.52
N LEU A 216 0.06 -7.73 6.63
CA LEU A 216 0.81 -6.51 6.93
C LEU A 216 0.15 -5.68 8.04
N GLN A 217 -1.17 -5.48 7.98
CA GLN A 217 -1.93 -4.72 8.98
C GLN A 217 -1.80 -5.33 10.37
N LYS A 218 -1.87 -6.66 10.47
CA LYS A 218 -1.67 -7.38 11.73
C LYS A 218 -0.28 -7.10 12.34
N HIS A 219 0.77 -7.06 11.52
CA HIS A 219 2.14 -6.83 11.99
C HIS A 219 2.42 -5.39 12.44
N LEU A 220 1.63 -4.42 11.97
CA LEU A 220 1.81 -3.00 12.28
C LEU A 220 1.15 -2.55 13.59
N LYS A 221 0.55 -3.47 14.37
CA LYS A 221 -0.13 -3.17 15.64
C LYS A 221 -1.13 -2.01 15.52
N MET A 222 -1.98 -2.06 14.50
CA MET A 222 -3.08 -1.11 14.25
C MET A 222 -2.63 0.35 14.28
N ASN A 223 -1.80 0.75 13.32
CA ASN A 223 -1.60 2.18 13.09
C ASN A 223 -2.92 2.81 12.62
N ARG A 224 -3.52 3.62 13.50
CA ARG A 224 -4.89 4.14 13.36
C ARG A 224 -5.07 5.01 12.11
N ASP A 225 -4.03 5.77 11.77
CA ASP A 225 -4.06 6.77 10.68
C ASP A 225 -4.30 6.17 9.28
N PHE A 226 -4.06 4.87 9.09
CA PHE A 226 -4.18 4.19 7.79
C PHE A 226 -5.37 3.24 7.67
N LEU A 227 -6.12 3.04 8.77
CA LEU A 227 -7.22 2.08 8.81
C LEU A 227 -8.29 2.33 7.73
N PRO A 228 -8.76 3.58 7.49
CA PRO A 228 -9.76 3.84 6.45
C PRO A 228 -9.28 3.40 5.07
N SER A 229 -8.04 3.73 4.69
CA SER A 229 -7.47 3.34 3.41
C SER A 229 -7.29 1.84 3.28
N VAL A 230 -6.82 1.16 4.35
CA VAL A 230 -6.70 -0.30 4.39
C VAL A 230 -8.04 -0.97 4.14
N VAL A 231 -9.08 -0.52 4.85
CA VAL A 231 -10.44 -1.06 4.71
C VAL A 231 -11.00 -0.75 3.33
N ALA A 232 -10.77 0.45 2.79
CA ALA A 232 -11.19 0.81 1.45
C ALA A 232 -10.59 -0.12 0.39
N ALA A 233 -9.28 -0.38 0.46
CA ALA A 233 -8.61 -1.31 -0.44
C ALA A 233 -9.14 -2.75 -0.31
N LEU A 234 -9.41 -3.22 0.92
CA LEU A 234 -10.02 -4.53 1.14
C LEU A 234 -11.43 -4.61 0.56
N CYS A 235 -12.26 -3.58 0.77
CA CYS A 235 -13.58 -3.50 0.19
C CYS A 235 -13.51 -3.61 -1.34
N LEU A 236 -12.63 -2.83 -1.99
CA LEU A 236 -12.44 -2.84 -3.44
C LEU A 236 -11.96 -4.18 -4.02
N LEU A 237 -11.28 -5.01 -3.23
CA LEU A 237 -10.83 -6.35 -3.63
C LEU A 237 -11.89 -7.43 -3.36
N LEU A 238 -12.61 -7.33 -2.24
CA LEU A 238 -13.46 -8.41 -1.72
C LEU A 238 -14.94 -8.24 -2.07
N LEU A 239 -15.43 -7.00 -2.15
CA LEU A 239 -16.83 -6.70 -2.39
C LEU A 239 -17.11 -6.38 -3.87
N ASP A 240 -16.13 -6.58 -4.74
CA ASP A 240 -16.31 -6.47 -6.19
C ASP A 240 -17.43 -7.43 -6.64
N ARG A 241 -18.52 -6.86 -7.18
CA ARG A 241 -19.73 -7.59 -7.59
C ARG A 241 -19.45 -8.64 -8.66
N SER A 242 -18.30 -8.59 -9.33
CA SER A 242 -17.84 -9.62 -10.26
C SER A 242 -17.42 -10.93 -9.55
N ASN A 243 -16.95 -10.85 -8.30
CA ASN A 243 -16.40 -11.98 -7.56
C ASN A 243 -17.47 -12.81 -6.83
N LYS A 244 -18.15 -13.67 -7.58
CA LYS A 244 -19.25 -14.53 -7.06
C LYS A 244 -18.87 -15.39 -5.85
N GLN A 245 -17.59 -15.76 -5.70
CA GLN A 245 -17.15 -16.66 -4.64
C GLN A 245 -16.97 -15.93 -3.31
N VAL A 246 -16.35 -14.74 -3.33
CA VAL A 246 -16.17 -13.94 -2.11
C VAL A 246 -17.48 -13.31 -1.66
N ILE A 247 -18.34 -12.89 -2.60
CA ILE A 247 -19.70 -12.40 -2.32
C ILE A 247 -20.47 -13.42 -1.48
N ARG A 248 -20.35 -14.72 -1.79
CA ARG A 248 -21.02 -15.81 -1.03
C ARG A 248 -20.65 -15.82 0.44
N ASN A 249 -19.43 -15.45 0.80
CA ASN A 249 -18.97 -15.41 2.19
C ASN A 249 -19.61 -14.25 2.97
N PHE A 250 -20.12 -13.22 2.27
CA PHE A 250 -20.68 -12.01 2.90
C PHE A 250 -22.18 -11.82 2.66
N ILE A 251 -22.88 -12.76 2.00
CA ILE A 251 -24.32 -12.63 1.67
C ILE A 251 -25.16 -12.22 2.91
N GLY A 252 -24.88 -12.81 4.07
CA GLY A 252 -25.59 -12.50 5.32
C GLY A 252 -25.17 -11.19 5.98
N ASP A 253 -23.99 -10.68 5.68
CA ASP A 253 -23.36 -9.55 6.38
C ASP A 253 -23.37 -8.26 5.55
N TYR A 254 -23.84 -8.28 4.29
CA TYR A 254 -23.81 -7.11 3.40
C TYR A 254 -24.39 -5.83 4.01
N GLY A 255 -25.57 -5.91 4.63
CA GLY A 255 -26.19 -4.74 5.25
C GLY A 255 -25.37 -4.19 6.42
N GLN A 256 -24.68 -5.07 7.16
CA GLN A 256 -23.79 -4.66 8.23
C GLN A 256 -22.49 -4.05 7.69
N ILE A 257 -21.95 -4.61 6.62
CA ILE A 257 -20.77 -4.07 5.93
C ILE A 257 -21.06 -2.67 5.38
N GLU A 258 -22.21 -2.49 4.71
CA GLU A 258 -22.66 -1.19 4.18
C GLU A 258 -22.81 -0.15 5.30
N MET A 259 -23.46 -0.53 6.41
CA MET A 259 -23.58 0.32 7.60
C MET A 259 -22.23 0.68 8.22
N LEU A 260 -21.24 -0.22 8.24
CA LEU A 260 -19.90 0.09 8.74
C LEU A 260 -19.14 1.00 7.77
N CYS A 261 -19.27 0.77 6.46
CA CYS A 261 -18.67 1.62 5.43
C CYS A 261 -19.26 3.04 5.43
N SER A 262 -20.51 3.23 5.87
CA SER A 262 -21.12 4.57 5.97
C SER A 262 -20.52 5.41 7.11
N GLN A 263 -19.96 4.75 8.13
CA GLN A 263 -19.29 5.38 9.28
C GLN A 263 -17.82 5.71 9.01
N ILE A 264 -17.24 5.15 7.95
CA ILE A 264 -15.85 5.35 7.57
C ILE A 264 -15.78 6.43 6.49
N GLN A 265 -14.84 7.34 6.61
CA GLN A 265 -14.60 8.38 5.61
C GLN A 265 -14.02 7.78 4.33
N CYS A 266 -14.24 8.46 3.21
CA CYS A 266 -13.54 8.13 1.97
C CYS A 266 -12.01 8.18 2.16
N PRO A 267 -11.27 7.21 1.60
CA PRO A 267 -9.81 7.17 1.75
C PRO A 267 -9.14 8.42 1.20
N ALA A 268 -8.07 8.87 1.86
CA ALA A 268 -7.32 10.06 1.45
C ALA A 268 -6.81 9.96 0.01
N GLU A 269 -6.51 8.76 -0.48
CA GLU A 269 -6.07 8.48 -1.85
C GLU A 269 -7.11 8.81 -2.92
N ALA A 270 -8.40 8.93 -2.56
CA ALA A 270 -9.44 9.38 -3.47
C ALA A 270 -9.41 10.90 -3.70
N ASN A 271 -8.74 11.66 -2.83
CA ASN A 271 -8.59 13.10 -3.01
C ASN A 271 -7.63 13.37 -4.20
N PRO A 272 -8.04 14.12 -5.24
CA PRO A 272 -7.18 14.46 -6.36
C PRO A 272 -5.93 15.26 -5.98
N ALA A 273 -5.88 15.86 -4.79
CA ALA A 273 -4.70 16.53 -4.24
C ALA A 273 -3.72 15.58 -3.56
N TRP A 274 -4.11 14.34 -3.25
CA TRP A 274 -3.27 13.35 -2.58
C TRP A 274 -2.02 13.02 -3.38
N ARG A 275 -0.86 13.01 -2.74
CA ARG A 275 0.42 12.64 -3.38
C ARG A 275 1.19 11.68 -2.49
N TRP A 276 1.83 10.70 -3.13
CA TRP A 276 2.75 9.81 -2.44
C TRP A 276 4.03 10.54 -2.02
N HIS A 277 4.46 10.29 -0.77
CA HIS A 277 5.78 10.68 -0.31
C HIS A 277 6.46 9.51 0.42
N TYR A 278 7.74 9.26 0.12
CA TYR A 278 8.49 8.14 0.69
C TYR A 278 8.83 8.35 2.17
N TYR A 279 9.14 9.58 2.57
CA TYR A 279 9.61 9.87 3.94
C TYR A 279 8.49 10.22 4.92
N GLN A 280 7.31 10.57 4.42
CA GLN A 280 6.21 11.06 5.25
C GLN A 280 4.89 10.47 4.76
N PRO A 281 4.05 9.95 5.66
CA PRO A 281 2.66 9.69 5.36
C PRO A 281 1.93 10.96 4.91
N TRP A 282 0.96 10.81 4.00
CA TRP A 282 0.06 11.92 3.68
C TRP A 282 -0.81 12.24 4.90
N LYS A 283 -0.98 13.52 5.18
CA LYS A 283 -1.96 14.02 6.16
C LYS A 283 -2.84 15.00 5.42
N ASP A 284 -4.14 14.71 5.34
CA ASP A 284 -5.08 15.66 4.78
C ASP A 284 -5.25 16.82 5.79
N PRO A 285 -4.80 18.06 5.46
CA PRO A 285 -4.93 19.19 6.37
C PRO A 285 -6.38 19.62 6.55
N ALA A 286 -7.30 19.26 5.65
CA ALA A 286 -8.72 19.57 5.78
C ALA A 286 -9.44 18.69 6.81
N MET A 287 -8.79 17.63 7.29
CA MET A 287 -9.38 16.68 8.24
C MET A 287 -9.26 17.23 9.67
N HIS A 288 -10.33 17.87 10.14
CA HIS A 288 -10.51 18.23 11.54
C HIS A 288 -11.71 17.46 12.08
N ARG A 289 -11.46 16.31 12.70
CA ARG A 289 -12.49 15.53 13.40
C ARG A 289 -12.38 15.68 14.90
N ASN A 290 -13.52 15.55 15.58
CA ASN A 290 -13.53 15.42 17.03
C ASN A 290 -13.05 14.01 17.45
N GLU A 291 -12.63 13.85 18.70
CA GLU A 291 -12.10 12.57 19.20
C GLU A 291 -13.12 11.42 19.14
N ALA A 292 -14.43 11.72 19.20
CA ALA A 292 -15.49 10.72 19.17
C ALA A 292 -15.68 10.11 17.77
N GLU A 293 -15.75 10.94 16.73
CA GLU A 293 -15.84 10.49 15.33
C GLU A 293 -14.64 9.62 14.94
N HIS A 294 -13.45 9.96 15.45
CA HIS A 294 -12.23 9.20 15.18
C HIS A 294 -12.26 7.81 15.84
N LEU A 295 -12.91 7.68 16.99
CA LEU A 295 -13.09 6.41 17.71
C LEU A 295 -14.15 5.52 17.04
N GLU A 296 -15.27 6.12 16.61
CA GLU A 296 -16.33 5.42 15.88
C GLU A 296 -15.81 4.85 14.56
N GLU A 297 -15.05 5.65 13.79
CA GLU A 297 -14.42 5.21 12.55
C GLU A 297 -13.38 4.10 12.80
N GLU A 298 -12.57 4.21 13.86
CA GLU A 298 -11.63 3.16 14.25
C GLU A 298 -12.38 1.85 14.54
N GLN A 299 -13.47 1.91 15.30
CA GLN A 299 -14.29 0.75 15.62
C GLN A 299 -14.94 0.13 14.38
N ALA A 300 -15.47 0.95 13.48
CA ALA A 300 -16.03 0.48 12.20
C ALA A 300 -14.96 -0.24 11.36
N CYS A 301 -13.77 0.36 11.26
CA CYS A 301 -12.63 -0.24 10.56
C CYS A 301 -12.21 -1.58 11.18
N GLN A 302 -12.07 -1.64 12.51
CA GLN A 302 -11.70 -2.87 13.21
C GLN A 302 -12.74 -3.98 13.02
N SER A 303 -14.03 -3.62 13.06
CA SER A 303 -15.13 -4.57 12.84
C SER A 303 -15.05 -5.18 11.44
N LEU A 304 -14.83 -4.37 10.41
CA LEU A 304 -14.64 -4.85 9.04
C LEU A 304 -13.38 -5.71 8.88
N LEU A 305 -12.27 -5.34 9.51
CA LEU A 305 -11.05 -6.16 9.48
C LEU A 305 -11.26 -7.56 10.07
N VAL A 306 -12.04 -7.67 11.15
CA VAL A 306 -12.42 -8.96 11.74
C VAL A 306 -13.30 -9.76 10.77
N MET A 307 -14.33 -9.14 10.19
CA MET A 307 -15.20 -9.79 9.20
C MET A 307 -14.39 -10.33 8.02
N PHE A 308 -13.52 -9.50 7.43
CA PHE A 308 -12.67 -9.91 6.32
C PHE A 308 -11.69 -11.02 6.71
N SER A 309 -11.06 -10.93 7.88
CA SER A 309 -10.14 -11.98 8.37
C SER A 309 -10.85 -13.32 8.59
N ASN A 310 -12.07 -13.29 9.13
CA ASN A 310 -12.88 -14.49 9.37
C ASN A 310 -13.34 -15.16 8.07
N SER A 311 -13.58 -14.38 7.01
CA SER A 311 -13.93 -14.94 5.70
C SER A 311 -12.82 -15.82 5.12
N PHE A 312 -11.55 -15.51 5.41
CA PHE A 312 -10.40 -16.29 4.96
C PHE A 312 -10.08 -17.49 5.87
N SER A 313 -10.33 -17.38 7.18
CA SER A 313 -10.05 -18.48 8.12
C SER A 313 -10.96 -19.69 7.91
N ALA A 314 -12.18 -19.49 7.38
CA ALA A 314 -13.07 -20.57 6.99
C ALA A 314 -12.49 -21.47 5.87
N GLY A 315 -11.56 -20.96 5.06
CA GLY A 315 -10.96 -21.68 3.93
C GLY A 315 -9.48 -22.05 4.06
N LEU A 316 -8.70 -21.37 4.92
CA LEU A 316 -7.24 -21.51 5.00
C LEU A 316 -6.77 -21.96 6.38
N SER A 317 -6.30 -23.21 6.51
CA SER A 317 -5.62 -23.68 7.71
C SER A 317 -4.29 -22.93 7.89
N GLY A 318 -4.18 -22.12 8.96
CA GLY A 318 -2.98 -21.34 9.27
C GLY A 318 -3.16 -19.82 9.16
N PHE A 319 -4.34 -19.34 8.75
CA PHE A 319 -4.64 -17.91 8.86
C PHE A 319 -4.96 -17.55 10.32
N PRO A 320 -4.24 -16.61 10.93
CA PRO A 320 -4.54 -16.23 12.30
C PRO A 320 -5.76 -15.30 12.33
N VAL A 321 -6.86 -15.84 12.84
CA VAL A 321 -8.09 -15.13 13.19
C VAL A 321 -7.77 -13.93 14.09
N LEU A 322 -8.16 -12.72 13.68
CA LEU A 322 -8.31 -11.61 14.62
C LEU A 322 -9.54 -11.95 15.47
N SER A 323 -9.37 -12.19 16.77
CA SER A 323 -10.52 -12.48 17.61
C SER A 323 -11.29 -11.18 17.86
N LEU A 324 -12.63 -11.24 17.93
CA LEU A 324 -13.43 -10.08 18.36
C LEU A 324 -12.96 -9.57 19.73
N GLY A 325 -12.47 -10.46 20.60
CA GLY A 325 -11.85 -10.11 21.88
C GLY A 325 -10.56 -9.27 21.76
N ASP A 326 -9.89 -9.23 20.61
CA ASP A 326 -8.76 -8.32 20.37
C ASP A 326 -9.26 -6.88 20.09
N VAL A 327 -10.47 -6.73 19.53
CA VAL A 327 -11.16 -5.44 19.40
C VAL A 327 -11.65 -4.97 20.77
N GLU A 328 -12.15 -5.87 21.63
CA GLU A 328 -12.52 -5.52 23.01
C GLU A 328 -11.30 -5.09 23.85
N LYS A 329 -10.11 -5.66 23.58
CA LYS A 329 -8.86 -5.30 24.26
C LYS A 329 -8.20 -4.02 23.75
N SER A 330 -8.64 -3.44 22.63
CA SER A 330 -8.00 -2.26 22.01
C SER A 330 -8.23 -0.94 22.78
N GLY A 331 -8.87 -1.00 23.95
CA GLY A 331 -8.94 0.11 24.91
C GLY A 331 -10.28 0.84 24.95
N LEU A 332 -11.26 0.48 24.13
CA LEU A 332 -12.57 1.14 24.10
C LEU A 332 -13.34 0.97 25.43
N PHE A 333 -13.32 -0.23 26.03
CA PHE A 333 -13.91 -0.44 27.36
C PHE A 333 -13.15 0.25 28.49
N GLN A 334 -11.92 0.74 28.26
CA GLN A 334 -11.28 1.60 29.25
C GLN A 334 -11.93 2.97 29.27
N TRP A 335 -12.37 3.51 28.13
CA TRP A 335 -13.07 4.79 28.09
C TRP A 335 -14.47 4.71 28.70
N GLU A 336 -15.28 3.70 28.35
CA GLU A 336 -16.58 3.49 29.03
C GLU A 336 -16.41 3.37 30.55
N ARG A 337 -15.37 2.67 31.04
CA ARG A 337 -15.09 2.59 32.48
C ARG A 337 -14.63 3.92 33.10
N HIS A 338 -13.90 4.76 32.36
CA HIS A 338 -13.49 6.09 32.84
C HIS A 338 -14.64 7.10 32.82
N SER A 339 -15.59 6.95 31.90
CA SER A 339 -16.79 7.79 31.80
C SER A 339 -17.84 7.45 32.85
N ILE A 340 -17.89 6.20 33.34
CA ILE A 340 -18.80 5.78 34.43
C ILE A 340 -18.28 6.16 35.83
N LEU A 341 -16.98 6.48 35.95
CA LEU A 341 -16.34 6.85 37.23
C LEU A 341 -16.18 8.38 37.44
N LYS A 342 -16.87 9.20 36.65
CA LYS A 342 -17.10 10.63 36.93
C LYS A 342 -18.59 10.87 37.06
#